data_AF-A0A9P8IDV9-F1
#
_entry.id   AF-A0A9P8IDV9-F1
#
_cell.length_a   1.000
_cell.length_b   1.000
_cell.length_c   1.000
_cell.angle_alpha   90.00
_cell.angle_beta   90.00
_cell.angle_gamma   90.00
#
_symmetry.space_group_name_H-M   'P 1'
#
loop_
_entity.id
_entity.type
_entity.pdbx_description
1 polymer ?
#
loop_
_entity_poly.entity_id
_entity_poly.type
_entity_poly.pdbx_seq_one_letter_code
_entity_poly.pdbx_strand_id
1 'polypeptide(L)'
;RQGKYEEAEAMNRRALDGKEKVLGKEHPSTLTSVYSLANLLHEQKRYEAASELYQRASSGYRVILGQSHPTTIACDNSYCSMRREMGIVGALGGAK
;
A
#
# COMPACT_ATOMS: atom_id res chain seq x y z
N ARG A 1 -13.01 -16.05 -9.85
CA ARG A 1 -12.48 -14.68 -9.67
C ARG A 1 -11.05 -14.66 -9.13
N GLN A 2 -10.59 -15.66 -8.35
CA GLN A 2 -9.22 -15.75 -7.78
C GLN A 2 -8.08 -15.73 -8.82
N GLY A 3 -8.19 -16.45 -9.94
CA GLY A 3 -7.11 -16.49 -10.95
C GLY A 3 -6.73 -15.13 -11.57
N LYS A 4 -7.66 -14.15 -11.61
CA LYS A 4 -7.35 -12.79 -12.08
C LYS A 4 -6.52 -11.99 -11.06
N TYR A 5 -6.69 -12.28 -9.77
CA TYR A 5 -5.94 -11.61 -8.71
C TYR A 5 -4.51 -12.14 -8.63
N GLU A 6 -4.31 -13.44 -8.82
CA GLU A 6 -2.97 -14.06 -8.85
C GLU A 6 -2.14 -13.52 -10.03
N GLU A 7 -2.75 -13.41 -11.21
CA GLU A 7 -2.10 -12.83 -12.38
C GLU A 7 -1.77 -11.34 -12.16
N ALA A 8 -2.71 -10.57 -11.61
CA ALA A 8 -2.49 -9.17 -11.26
C ALA A 8 -1.39 -9.01 -10.19
N GLU A 9 -1.29 -9.92 -9.22
CA GLU A 9 -0.27 -9.89 -8.18
C GLU A 9 1.12 -10.14 -8.79
N ALA A 10 1.22 -11.17 -9.64
CA ALA A 10 2.46 -11.51 -10.33
C ALA A 10 2.93 -10.36 -11.23
N MET A 11 2.01 -9.73 -11.98
CA MET A 11 2.31 -8.57 -12.80
C MET A 11 2.77 -7.37 -11.96
N ASN A 12 2.08 -7.06 -10.86
CA ASN A 12 2.46 -5.96 -9.98
C ASN A 12 3.82 -6.20 -9.31
N ARG A 13 4.13 -7.43 -8.88
CA ARG A 13 5.45 -7.78 -8.31
C ARG A 13 6.57 -7.63 -9.33
N ARG A 14 6.37 -8.08 -10.57
CA ARG A 14 7.37 -7.88 -11.66
C ARG A 14 7.59 -6.41 -11.96
N ALA A 15 6.50 -5.62 -12.05
CA ALA A 15 6.60 -4.19 -12.27
C ALA A 15 7.31 -3.48 -11.10
N LEU A 16 7.05 -3.91 -9.86
CA LEU A 16 7.71 -3.39 -8.67
C LEU A 16 9.22 -3.67 -8.70
N ASP A 17 9.64 -4.91 -8.99
CA ASP A 17 11.07 -5.26 -9.08
C ASP A 17 11.80 -4.43 -10.14
N GLY A 18 11.18 -4.23 -11.31
CA GLY A 18 11.72 -3.37 -12.36
C GLY A 18 11.85 -1.91 -11.91
N LYS A 19 10.81 -1.35 -11.27
CA LYS A 19 10.82 0.03 -10.77
C LYS A 19 11.81 0.21 -9.62
N GLU A 20 11.95 -0.76 -8.72
CA GLU A 20 12.94 -0.72 -7.65
C GLU A 20 14.37 -0.68 -8.18
N LYS A 21 14.66 -1.43 -9.25
CA LYS A 21 15.99 -1.43 -9.90
C LYS A 21 16.29 -0.15 -10.68
N VAL A 22 15.29 0.40 -11.36
CA VAL A 22 15.48 1.58 -12.25
C VAL A 22 15.37 2.89 -11.49
N LEU A 23 14.36 3.03 -10.63
CA LEU A 23 14.00 4.28 -9.97
C LEU A 23 14.39 4.30 -8.48
N GLY A 24 14.60 3.13 -7.88
CA GLY A 24 14.83 2.98 -6.45
C GLY A 24 13.55 2.71 -5.65
N LYS A 25 13.77 2.26 -4.41
CA LYS A 25 12.70 1.84 -3.48
C LYS A 25 11.85 3.01 -2.96
N GLU A 26 12.42 4.21 -2.94
CA GLU A 26 11.79 5.43 -2.47
C GLU A 26 11.28 6.31 -3.62
N HIS A 27 11.19 5.81 -4.85
CA HIS A 27 10.60 6.61 -5.91
C HIS A 27 9.06 6.62 -5.77
N PRO A 28 8.37 7.77 -5.94
CA PRO A 28 6.90 7.84 -5.86
C PRO A 28 6.20 6.79 -6.71
N SER A 29 6.64 6.56 -7.95
CA SER A 29 6.07 5.54 -8.84
C SER A 29 6.29 4.10 -8.36
N THR A 30 7.39 3.83 -7.64
CA THR A 30 7.65 2.54 -7.00
C THR A 30 6.66 2.35 -5.86
N LEU A 31 6.51 3.35 -4.99
CA LEU A 31 5.55 3.33 -3.88
C LEU A 31 4.09 3.23 -4.36
N THR A 32 3.75 3.82 -5.50
CA THR A 32 2.43 3.63 -6.13
C THR A 32 2.20 2.16 -6.49
N SER A 33 3.23 1.47 -6.97
CA SER A 33 3.14 0.04 -7.28
C SER A 33 3.00 -0.81 -6.02
N VAL A 34 3.72 -0.44 -4.95
CA VAL A 34 3.57 -1.07 -3.62
C VAL A 34 2.13 -0.91 -3.10
N TYR A 35 1.58 0.31 -3.19
CA TYR A 35 0.20 0.60 -2.79
C TYR A 35 -0.82 -0.18 -3.60
N SER A 36 -0.66 -0.27 -4.93
CA SER A 36 -1.54 -1.07 -5.78
C SER A 36 -1.51 -2.56 -5.43
N LEU A 37 -0.32 -3.10 -5.10
CA LEU A 37 -0.18 -4.47 -4.63
C LEU A 37 -0.86 -4.67 -3.28
N ALA A 38 -0.76 -3.71 -2.36
CA ALA A 38 -1.44 -3.75 -1.06
C ALA A 38 -2.97 -3.79 -1.23
N ASN A 39 -3.53 -2.94 -2.09
CA ASN A 39 -4.96 -2.93 -2.44
C ASN A 39 -5.42 -4.30 -2.99
N LEU A 40 -4.62 -4.89 -3.89
CA LEU A 40 -4.95 -6.20 -4.46
C LEU A 40 -4.99 -7.32 -3.40
N LEU A 41 -4.09 -7.26 -2.43
CA LEU A 41 -4.07 -8.21 -1.31
C LEU A 41 -5.22 -7.95 -0.32
N HIS A 42 -5.59 -6.69 -0.11
CA HIS A 42 -6.76 -6.30 0.66
C HIS A 42 -8.05 -6.89 0.05
N GLU A 43 -8.25 -6.75 -1.26
CA GLU A 43 -9.39 -7.37 -1.97
C GLU A 43 -9.42 -8.90 -1.86
N GLN A 44 -8.25 -9.52 -1.70
CA GLN A 44 -8.09 -10.96 -1.46
C GLN A 44 -8.25 -11.36 0.01
N LYS A 45 -8.56 -10.42 0.91
CA LYS A 45 -8.62 -10.60 2.37
C LYS A 45 -7.31 -11.09 2.99
N ARG A 46 -6.18 -10.86 2.31
CA ARG A 46 -4.82 -11.16 2.78
C ARG A 46 -4.25 -9.97 3.53
N TYR A 47 -4.91 -9.63 4.63
CA TYR A 47 -4.70 -8.36 5.31
C TYR A 47 -3.31 -8.20 5.95
N GLU A 48 -2.68 -9.29 6.43
CA GLU A 48 -1.32 -9.23 6.98
C GLU A 48 -0.31 -8.76 5.93
N ALA A 49 -0.30 -9.40 4.76
CA ALA A 49 0.59 -9.02 3.66
C ALA A 49 0.24 -7.64 3.08
N ALA A 50 -1.04 -7.27 3.03
CA ALA A 50 -1.45 -5.92 2.64
C ALA A 50 -0.95 -4.86 3.64
N SER A 51 -0.98 -5.15 4.94
CA SER A 51 -0.55 -4.25 6.02
C SER A 51 0.91 -3.83 5.85
N GLU A 52 1.81 -4.80 5.66
CA GLU A 52 3.24 -4.52 5.47
C GLU A 52 3.50 -3.60 4.27
N LEU A 53 2.80 -3.85 3.16
CA LEU A 53 2.93 -3.04 1.94
C LEU A 53 2.36 -1.63 2.12
N TYR A 54 1.20 -1.49 2.78
CA TYR A 54 0.64 -0.18 3.10
C TYR A 54 1.56 0.64 4.00
N GLN A 55 2.15 0.02 5.03
CA GLN A 55 3.12 0.69 5.91
C GLN A 55 4.33 1.17 5.12
N ARG A 56 4.87 0.33 4.24
CA ARG A 56 5.99 0.69 3.37
C ARG A 56 5.65 1.86 2.45
N ALA A 57 4.48 1.82 1.79
CA ALA A 57 4.02 2.88 0.90
C ALA A 57 3.80 4.20 1.66
N SER A 58 3.12 4.16 2.82
CA SER A 58 2.86 5.32 3.67
C SER A 58 4.16 5.96 4.15
N SER A 59 5.09 5.17 4.67
CA SER A 59 6.40 5.66 5.13
C SER A 59 7.15 6.36 4.00
N GLY A 60 7.20 5.75 2.81
CA GLY A 60 7.85 6.37 1.65
C GLY A 60 7.17 7.67 1.23
N TYR A 61 5.84 7.69 1.10
CA TYR A 61 5.12 8.89 0.69
C TYR A 61 5.26 10.03 1.70
N ARG A 62 5.29 9.73 3.00
CA ARG A 62 5.56 10.73 4.04
C ARG A 62 6.93 11.38 3.90
N VAL A 63 7.96 10.60 3.53
CA VAL A 63 9.32 11.11 3.34
C VAL A 63 9.43 11.97 2.07
N ILE A 64 8.83 11.53 0.96
CA ILE A 64 9.04 12.17 -0.35
C ILE A 64 8.05 13.31 -0.62
N LEU A 65 6.77 13.10 -0.30
CA LEU A 65 5.68 14.01 -0.63
C LEU A 65 5.20 14.81 0.58
N GLY A 66 5.49 14.34 1.79
CA GLY A 66 5.02 14.91 3.04
C GLY A 66 3.70 14.30 3.52
N GLN A 67 3.40 14.52 4.81
CA GLN A 67 2.22 13.95 5.48
C GLN A 67 0.89 14.52 4.96
N SER A 68 0.86 15.79 4.56
CA SER A 68 -0.35 16.47 4.06
C SER A 68 -0.63 16.23 2.58
N HIS A 69 0.21 15.47 1.88
CA HIS A 69 0.03 15.23 0.45
C HIS A 69 -1.18 14.30 0.21
N PRO A 70 -2.04 14.57 -0.80
CA PRO A 70 -3.22 13.75 -1.09
C PRO A 70 -2.93 12.25 -1.25
N THR A 71 -1.81 11.89 -1.89
CA THR A 71 -1.39 10.49 -2.04
C THR A 71 -1.06 9.82 -0.72
N THR A 72 -0.40 10.54 0.21
CA THR A 72 -0.07 10.02 1.54
C THR A 72 -1.34 9.79 2.34
N ILE A 73 -2.27 10.76 2.31
CA ILE A 73 -3.57 10.68 2.98
C ILE A 73 -4.40 9.53 2.40
N ALA A 74 -4.43 9.36 1.08
CA ALA A 74 -5.14 8.25 0.44
C ALA A 74 -4.57 6.89 0.86
N CYS A 75 -3.25 6.75 0.93
CA CYS A 75 -2.59 5.53 1.40
C CYS A 75 -2.95 5.21 2.86
N ASP A 76 -2.90 6.22 3.73
CA ASP A 76 -3.25 6.08 5.15
C ASP A 76 -4.73 5.73 5.35
N ASN A 77 -5.63 6.33 4.55
CA ASN A 77 -7.05 6.02 4.59
C ASN A 77 -7.35 4.58 4.14
N SER A 78 -6.72 4.10 3.06
CA SER A 78 -6.86 2.69 2.62
C SER A 78 -6.35 1.73 3.69
N TYR A 79 -5.21 2.03 4.30
CA TYR A 79 -4.68 1.23 5.40
C TYR A 79 -5.61 1.20 6.62
N CYS A 80 -6.21 2.34 6.98
CA CYS A 80 -7.19 2.42 8.06
C CYS A 80 -8.47 1.63 7.75
N SER A 81 -8.96 1.67 6.51
CA SER A 81 -10.13 0.87 6.08
C SER A 81 -9.86 -0.62 6.25
N MET A 82 -8.75 -1.10 5.72
CA MET A 82 -8.34 -2.50 5.83
C MET A 82 -8.21 -2.95 7.30
N ARG A 83 -7.61 -2.11 8.17
CA ARG A 83 -7.50 -2.44 9.61
C ARG A 83 -8.85 -2.53 10.31
N ARG A 84 -9.83 -1.70 9.92
CA ARG A 84 -11.21 -1.79 10.44
C ARG A 84 -11.87 -3.10 10.01
N GLU A 85 -11.66 -3.52 8.76
CA GLU A 85 -12.18 -4.79 8.24
C GLU A 85 -11.55 -6.02 8.91
N MET A 86 -10.28 -5.93 9.31
CA MET A 86 -9.63 -6.95 10.15
C MET A 86 -10.18 -7.06 11.58
N GLY A 87 -11.03 -6.11 12.01
CA GLY A 87 -11.44 -6.03 13.41
C GLY A 87 -10.33 -5.60 14.37
N ILE A 88 -9.18 -5.14 13.86
CA ILE A 88 -8.11 -4.54 14.66
C ILE A 88 -8.51 -3.09 14.94
N VAL A 89 -9.48 -2.91 15.86
CA VAL A 89 -9.84 -1.60 16.41
C VAL A 89 -8.78 -1.20 17.44
N GLY A 90 -7.60 -0.83 16.93
CA GLY A 90 -6.51 -0.26 17.72
C GLY A 90 -6.44 1.24 17.47
N ALA A 91 -6.92 2.00 18.44
CA ALA A 91 -6.97 3.46 18.53
C ALA A 91 -5.81 4.20 17.82
N LEU A 92 -6.17 5.01 16.83
CA LEU A 92 -5.53 6.29 16.52
C LEU A 92 -6.71 7.20 16.12
N GLY A 93 -7.34 7.97 17.00
CA GLY A 93 -6.73 8.74 18.06
C GLY A 93 -6.03 9.95 17.47
N GLY A 94 -6.82 10.92 16.97
CA GLY A 94 -6.45 12.33 16.84
C GLY A 94 -5.51 12.71 15.69
N ALA A 95 -6.08 13.41 14.71
CA ALA A 95 -5.47 14.66 14.26
C ALA A 95 -6.60 15.71 14.27
N LYS A 96 -6.44 16.70 15.16
CA LYS A 96 -7.22 17.94 15.20
C LYS A 96 -7.06 18.72 13.90
#